data_AF-A0A356TDL1-F1
#
_entry.id   AF-A0A356TDL1-F1
#
_cell.length_a   1.000
_cell.length_b   1.000
_cell.length_c   1.000
_cell.angle_alpha   90.00
_cell.angle_beta   90.00
_cell.angle_gamma   90.00
#
_symmetry.space_group_name_H-M   'P 1'
#
loop_
_entity.id
_entity.type
_entity.pdbx_description
1 polymer ?
#
loop_
_entity_poly.entity_id
_entity_poly.type
_entity_poly.pdbx_seq_one_letter_code
_entity_poly.pdbx_strand_id
1 'polypeptide(L)'
;MSSQSQISATISEATKERLDRFTRSHGLKKNFVVEQALLYFMEARRELPDEALVPARLVVDDEVFDRLAEMVERSPAPTEALRELMRGEDD
;
A
#
# COMPACT_ATOMS: atom_id res chain seq x y z
N MET A 1 -18.91 -31.40 -5.78
CA MET A 1 -18.63 -30.30 -6.73
C MET A 1 -18.35 -29.07 -5.89
N SER A 2 -17.11 -28.59 -5.84
CA SER A 2 -16.82 -27.33 -5.18
C SER A 2 -17.36 -26.21 -6.07
N SER A 3 -18.36 -25.49 -5.58
CA SER A 3 -18.92 -24.33 -6.28
C SER A 3 -17.88 -23.21 -6.28
N GLN A 4 -17.20 -23.02 -7.42
CA GLN A 4 -16.34 -21.86 -7.62
C GLN A 4 -17.21 -20.67 -8.04
N SER A 5 -17.00 -19.53 -7.38
CA SER A 5 -17.61 -18.25 -7.76
C SER A 5 -16.60 -17.41 -8.53
N GLN A 6 -17.06 -16.68 -9.53
CA GLN A 6 -16.23 -15.77 -10.31
C GLN A 6 -16.56 -14.32 -9.95
N ILE A 7 -15.52 -13.53 -9.70
CA ILE A 7 -15.62 -12.08 -9.52
C ILE A 7 -14.91 -11.36 -10.68
N SER A 8 -15.36 -10.16 -11.02
CA SER A 8 -14.69 -9.28 -11.98
C SER A 8 -14.40 -7.95 -11.30
N ALA A 9 -13.18 -7.43 -11.48
CA ALA A 9 -12.75 -6.15 -10.94
C ALA A 9 -11.77 -5.46 -11.89
N THR A 10 -11.79 -4.14 -11.90
CA THR A 10 -10.80 -3.33 -12.64
C THR A 10 -9.68 -2.94 -11.68
N ILE A 11 -8.44 -3.14 -12.10
CA ILE A 11 -7.24 -2.72 -11.37
C ILE A 11 -6.35 -1.88 -12.28
N SER A 12 -5.44 -1.11 -11.69
CA SER A 12 -4.46 -0.36 -12.48
C SER A 12 -3.51 -1.32 -13.24
N GLU A 13 -2.99 -0.86 -14.37
CA GLU A 13 -1.98 -1.62 -15.14
C GLU A 13 -0.75 -1.93 -14.29
N ALA A 14 -0.29 -0.97 -13.48
CA ALA A 14 0.82 -1.15 -12.56
C ALA A 14 0.56 -2.26 -11.53
N THR A 15 -0.67 -2.33 -10.98
CA THR A 15 -1.05 -3.41 -10.05
C THR A 15 -1.05 -4.76 -10.75
N LYS A 16 -1.58 -4.84 -11.97
CA LYS A 16 -1.57 -6.07 -12.78
C LYS A 16 -0.13 -6.54 -13.04
N GLU A 17 0.76 -5.62 -13.41
CA GLU A 17 2.16 -5.96 -13.67
C GLU A 17 2.86 -6.49 -12.41
N ARG A 18 2.61 -5.86 -11.25
CA ARG A 18 3.12 -6.35 -9.96
C ARG A 18 2.62 -7.75 -9.62
N LEU A 19 1.32 -8.02 -9.81
CA LEU A 19 0.73 -9.35 -9.59
C LEU A 19 1.34 -10.40 -10.54
N ASP A 20 1.50 -10.06 -11.81
CA ASP A 20 2.08 -10.95 -12.82
C ASP A 20 3.54 -11.28 -12.50
N ARG A 21 4.33 -10.28 -12.08
CA ARG A 21 5.71 -10.49 -11.65
C ARG A 21 5.79 -11.37 -10.40
N PHE A 22 4.98 -11.07 -9.40
CA PHE A 22 4.94 -11.80 -8.13
C PHE A 22 4.57 -13.28 -8.33
N THR A 23 3.52 -13.55 -9.11
CA THR A 23 3.08 -14.92 -9.38
C THR A 23 4.11 -15.72 -10.17
N ARG A 24 4.76 -15.10 -11.16
CA ARG A 24 5.84 -15.73 -11.94
C ARG A 24 7.06 -16.05 -11.06
N SER A 25 7.53 -15.12 -10.25
CA SER A 25 8.74 -15.33 -9.44
C SER A 25 8.55 -16.36 -8.33
N HIS A 26 7.31 -16.59 -7.88
CA HIS A 26 6.99 -17.54 -6.80
C HIS A 26 6.31 -18.82 -7.28
N GLY A 27 6.10 -18.99 -8.60
CA GLY A 27 5.43 -20.19 -9.16
C GLY A 27 3.95 -20.33 -8.73
N LEU A 28 3.28 -19.23 -8.40
CA LEU A 28 1.90 -19.24 -7.88
C LEU A 28 0.88 -18.95 -8.98
N LYS A 29 -0.33 -19.48 -8.82
CA LYS A 29 -1.46 -19.12 -9.71
C LYS A 29 -2.06 -17.77 -9.30
N LYS A 30 -2.49 -16.97 -10.27
CA LYS A 30 -3.11 -15.65 -10.02
C LYS A 30 -4.39 -15.78 -9.18
N ASN A 31 -5.26 -16.75 -9.49
CA ASN A 31 -6.49 -16.97 -8.74
C ASN A 31 -6.20 -17.32 -7.27
N PHE A 32 -5.16 -18.11 -7.00
CA PHE A 32 -4.73 -18.42 -5.64
C PHE A 32 -4.30 -17.16 -4.89
N VAL A 33 -3.45 -16.32 -5.51
CA VAL A 33 -2.99 -15.07 -4.88
C VAL A 33 -4.16 -14.10 -4.63
N VAL A 34 -5.10 -13.98 -5.57
CA VAL A 34 -6.29 -13.12 -5.40
C VAL A 34 -7.18 -13.63 -4.26
N GLU A 35 -7.45 -14.93 -4.19
CA GLU A 35 -8.24 -15.54 -3.11
C GLU A 35 -7.58 -15.28 -1.75
N GLN A 36 -6.29 -15.57 -1.62
CA GLN A 36 -5.57 -15.36 -0.35
C GLN A 36 -5.52 -13.88 0.03
N ALA A 37 -5.31 -12.97 -0.92
CA ALA A 37 -5.32 -11.54 -0.65
C ALA A 37 -6.68 -11.06 -0.14
N LEU A 38 -7.79 -11.55 -0.71
CA LEU A 38 -9.14 -11.22 -0.24
C LEU A 38 -9.39 -11.75 1.18
N LEU A 39 -9.01 -12.99 1.46
CA LEU A 39 -9.14 -13.59 2.79
C LEU A 39 -8.32 -12.82 3.84
N TYR A 40 -7.04 -12.53 3.56
CA TYR A 40 -6.21 -11.75 4.47
C TYR A 40 -6.72 -10.34 4.69
N PHE A 41 -7.20 -9.68 3.64
CA PHE A 41 -7.78 -8.35 3.77
C PHE A 41 -9.02 -8.33 4.67
N MET A 42 -9.92 -9.30 4.50
CA MET A 42 -11.14 -9.39 5.32
C MET A 42 -10.84 -9.77 6.77
N GLU A 43 -9.91 -10.69 7.00
CA GLU A 43 -9.59 -11.14 8.36
C GLU A 43 -8.83 -10.05 9.13
N ALA A 44 -7.83 -9.42 8.51
CA ALA A 44 -7.09 -8.32 9.11
C ALA A 44 -8.03 -7.16 9.53
N ARG A 45 -9.07 -6.87 8.75
CA ARG A 45 -10.09 -5.86 9.07
C ARG A 45 -11.01 -6.24 10.22
N ARG A 46 -11.13 -7.52 10.58
CA ARG A 46 -11.92 -7.98 11.72
C ARG A 46 -11.11 -8.01 13.01
N GLU A 47 -9.85 -8.43 12.90
CA GLU A 47 -8.99 -8.66 14.07
C GLU A 47 -8.25 -7.40 14.53
N LEU A 48 -7.90 -6.51 13.59
CA LEU A 48 -7.06 -5.34 13.88
C LEU A 48 -7.91 -4.07 13.97
N PRO A 49 -7.54 -3.12 14.86
CA PRO A 49 -8.13 -1.79 14.85
C PRO A 49 -7.75 -1.05 13.56
N ASP A 50 -8.58 -0.12 13.10
CA ASP A 50 -8.39 0.56 11.80
C ASP A 50 -7.05 1.30 11.71
N GLU A 51 -6.54 1.79 12.85
CA GLU A 51 -5.25 2.48 12.94
C GLU A 51 -4.05 1.57 12.65
N ALA A 52 -4.20 0.25 12.77
CA ALA A 52 -3.16 -0.72 12.44
C ALA A 52 -3.03 -0.96 10.92
N LEU A 53 -4.00 -0.49 10.12
CA LEU A 53 -4.02 -0.70 8.68
C LEU A 53 -3.48 0.53 7.95
N VAL A 54 -2.23 0.45 7.53
CA VAL A 54 -1.62 1.47 6.67
C VAL A 54 -2.27 1.43 5.28
N PRO A 55 -2.86 2.53 4.79
CA PRO A 55 -3.45 2.56 3.45
C PRO A 55 -2.40 2.27 2.37
N ALA A 56 -2.70 1.34 1.47
CA ALA A 56 -1.82 1.03 0.33
C ALA A 56 -1.77 2.16 -0.72
N ARG A 57 -2.70 3.12 -0.66
CA ARG A 57 -2.78 4.30 -1.53
C ARG A 57 -3.20 5.51 -0.71
N LEU A 58 -2.43 6.58 -0.81
CA LEU A 58 -2.84 7.91 -0.35
C LEU A 58 -3.54 8.61 -1.51
N VAL A 59 -4.75 9.11 -1.26
CA VAL A 59 -5.50 9.94 -2.20
C VAL A 59 -5.55 11.33 -1.61
N VAL A 60 -5.07 12.29 -2.37
CA VAL A 60 -5.05 13.71 -2.03
C VAL A 60 -5.72 14.48 -3.16
N ASP A 61 -6.20 15.69 -2.86
CA ASP A 61 -6.63 16.61 -3.91
C ASP A 61 -5.43 17.14 -4.72
N ASP A 62 -5.74 17.77 -5.85
CA ASP A 62 -4.72 18.23 -6.80
C ASP A 62 -3.79 19.30 -6.20
N GLU A 63 -4.33 20.21 -5.36
CA GLU A 63 -3.53 21.28 -4.72
C GLU A 63 -2.51 20.69 -3.74
N VAL A 64 -2.94 19.73 -2.92
CA VAL A 64 -2.05 19.00 -2.01
C VAL A 64 -1.05 18.16 -2.79
N PHE A 65 -1.46 17.53 -3.89
CA PHE A 65 -0.56 16.76 -4.74
C PHE A 65 0.58 17.63 -5.30
N ASP A 66 0.26 18.81 -5.87
CA ASP A 66 1.26 19.72 -6.43
C ASP A 66 2.25 20.19 -5.36
N ARG A 67 1.74 20.50 -4.15
CA ARG A 67 2.60 20.85 -3.01
C ARG A 67 3.52 19.69 -2.62
N LEU A 68 3.03 18.47 -2.59
CA LEU A 68 3.83 17.28 -2.28
C LEU A 68 4.88 17.01 -3.37
N ALA A 69 4.51 17.17 -4.65
CA ALA A 69 5.43 17.02 -5.77
C ALA A 69 6.58 18.03 -5.68
N GLU A 70 6.28 19.31 -5.41
CA GLU A 70 7.32 20.32 -5.21
C GLU A 70 8.23 19.99 -4.02
N MET A 71 7.67 19.53 -2.90
CA MET A 71 8.46 19.12 -1.72
C MET A 71 9.39 17.94 -2.02
N VAL A 72 8.97 16.98 -2.85
CA VAL A 72 9.81 15.85 -3.25
C VAL A 72 10.93 16.31 -4.18
N GLU A 73 10.63 17.13 -5.19
CA GLU A 73 11.62 17.66 -6.13
C GLU A 73 12.61 18.63 -5.46
N ARG A 74 12.12 19.46 -4.55
CA ARG A 74 12.88 20.48 -3.81
C ARG A 74 12.75 20.22 -2.32
N SER A 75 13.36 19.11 -1.90
CA SER A 75 13.39 18.70 -0.49
C SER A 75 13.92 19.83 0.39
N PRO A 76 13.10 20.39 1.30
CA PRO A 76 13.57 21.40 2.23
C PRO A 76 14.59 20.79 3.19
N ALA A 77 15.50 21.62 3.69
CA ALA A 77 16.41 21.18 4.74
C ALA A 77 15.58 20.72 5.97
N PRO A 78 15.99 19.63 6.66
CA PRO A 78 15.34 19.21 7.89
C PRO A 78 15.26 20.38 8.88
N THR A 79 14.16 20.52 9.61
CA THR A 79 14.04 21.53 10.67
C THR A 79 15.00 21.20 11.81
N GLU A 80 15.34 22.20 12.64
CA GLU A 80 16.16 21.98 13.85
C GLU A 80 15.53 20.93 14.77
N ALA A 81 14.23 21.07 15.08
CA ALA A 81 13.48 20.10 15.87
C ALA A 81 13.52 18.67 15.29
N LEU A 82 13.46 18.52 13.95
CA LEU A 82 13.59 17.19 13.34
C LEU A 82 15.01 16.64 13.48
N ARG A 83 16.03 17.47 13.38
CA ARG A 83 17.43 17.04 13.59
C ARG A 83 17.67 16.63 15.04
N GLU A 84 17.15 17.37 16.00
CA GLU A 84 17.22 17.05 17.43
C GLU A 84 16.51 15.72 17.72
N LEU A 85 15.26 15.56 17.26
CA LEU A 85 14.51 14.30 17.38
C LEU A 85 15.28 13.10 16.80
N MET A 86 15.88 13.26 15.62
CA MET A 86 16.62 12.19 14.94
C MET A 86 18.00 11.91 15.55
N ARG A 87 18.57 12.82 16.35
CA ARG A 87 19.78 12.56 17.16
C ARG A 87 19.48 11.70 18.39
N GLY A 88 18.22 11.63 18.81
CA GLY A 88 17.80 10.85 19.97
C GLY A 88 18.32 11.41 21.29
N GLU A 89 18.64 12.70 21.34
CA GLU A 89 19.08 13.37 22.56
C GLU A 89 17.85 13.92 23.30
N ASP A 90 17.14 13.04 24.00
CA ASP A 90 16.32 13.38 25.17
C ASP A 90 16.23 12.12 26.07
N ASP A 91 16.91 12.20 27.23
CA ASP A 91 17.10 11.24 28.37
C ASP A 91 17.95 9.96 28.18
#